data_AF-A0A2V8RPI5-F1
#
_entry.id   AF-A0A2V8RPI5-F1
#
_cell.length_a   1.000
_cell.length_b   1.000
_cell.length_c   1.000
_cell.angle_alpha   90.00
_cell.angle_beta   90.00
_cell.angle_gamma   90.00
#
_symmetry.space_group_name_H-M   'P 1'
#
loop_
_entity.id
_entity.type
_entity.pdbx_description
1 polymer ?
#
loop_
_entity_poly.entity_id
_entity_poly.type
_entity_poly.pdbx_seq_one_letter_code
_entity_poly.pdbx_strand_id
1 'polypeptide(L)'
;MPTTRKKLPPTSSKATKLKRLSAREIQDLRALADQTGKIIPATSPRKGGFCFQTIAKDMDLAKYWPGKSDSRKEAIYQFISKVYQNHPRLIYRVFRENLARGIERRHKAGDPRLTRGDGGAR
;
A
#
# COMPACT_ATOMS: atom_id res chain seq x y z
N MET A 1 25.70 20.95 -46.48
CA MET A 1 24.24 20.94 -46.23
C MET A 1 23.99 20.33 -44.84
N PRO A 2 23.76 21.10 -43.77
CA PRO A 2 23.41 20.51 -42.48
C PRO A 2 21.89 20.30 -42.40
N THR A 3 21.46 19.06 -42.27
CA THR A 3 20.05 18.70 -42.03
C THR A 3 19.68 18.94 -40.57
N THR A 4 18.92 19.99 -40.29
CA THR A 4 18.33 20.24 -38.97
C THR A 4 17.24 19.21 -38.65
N ARG A 5 17.48 18.37 -37.64
CA ARG A 5 16.53 17.41 -37.10
C ARG A 5 15.43 18.16 -36.32
N LYS A 6 14.22 18.27 -36.88
CA LYS A 6 13.06 18.87 -36.19
C LYS A 6 12.72 18.03 -34.95
N LYS A 7 12.77 18.66 -33.77
CA LYS A 7 12.37 18.09 -32.48
C LYS A 7 10.84 17.95 -32.49
N LEU A 8 10.34 16.72 -32.46
CA LEU A 8 8.90 16.44 -32.33
C LEU A 8 8.39 16.93 -30.96
N PRO A 9 7.20 17.56 -30.89
CA PRO A 9 6.64 18.03 -29.63
C PRO A 9 6.37 16.85 -28.69
N PRO A 10 6.54 17.02 -27.36
CA PRO A 10 6.24 15.96 -26.41
C PRO A 10 4.76 15.57 -26.53
N THR A 11 4.51 14.28 -26.76
CA THR A 11 3.16 13.71 -26.77
C THR A 11 2.49 14.02 -25.45
N SER A 12 1.40 14.80 -25.50
CA SER A 12 0.52 15.08 -24.38
C SER A 12 0.17 13.78 -23.64
N SER A 13 0.79 13.57 -22.48
CA SER A 13 0.49 12.45 -21.61
C SER A 13 -0.95 12.65 -21.12
N LYS A 14 -1.90 11.86 -21.65
CA LYS A 14 -3.28 11.80 -21.16
C LYS A 14 -3.24 11.70 -19.64
N ALA A 15 -3.63 12.77 -18.95
CA ALA A 15 -3.68 12.80 -17.49
C ALA A 15 -4.55 11.63 -17.04
N THR A 16 -3.95 10.63 -16.42
CA THR A 16 -4.66 9.47 -15.90
C THR A 16 -5.63 10.00 -14.84
N LYS A 17 -6.93 9.99 -15.14
CA LYS A 17 -7.95 10.47 -14.19
C LYS A 17 -7.85 9.63 -12.93
N LEU A 18 -7.47 10.28 -11.83
CA LEU A 18 -7.50 9.69 -10.48
C LEU A 18 -8.90 9.13 -10.22
N LYS A 19 -8.96 7.88 -9.75
CA LYS A 19 -10.24 7.29 -9.35
C LYS A 19 -10.78 8.06 -8.15
N ARG A 20 -12.00 8.59 -8.25
CA ARG A 20 -12.72 9.15 -7.11
C ARG A 20 -13.24 8.00 -6.25
N LEU A 21 -13.05 8.10 -4.93
CA LEU A 21 -13.52 7.10 -3.99
C LEU A 21 -14.93 7.48 -3.50
N SER A 22 -15.84 6.52 -3.52
CA SER A 22 -17.11 6.62 -2.81
C SER A 22 -16.91 6.52 -1.30
N ALA A 23 -17.91 6.98 -0.53
CA ALA A 23 -17.90 6.83 0.93
C ALA A 23 -17.75 5.37 1.37
N ARG A 24 -18.39 4.45 0.64
CA ARG A 24 -18.29 3.01 0.90
C ARG A 24 -16.87 2.49 0.67
N GLU A 25 -16.26 2.83 -0.46
CA GLU A 25 -14.88 2.44 -0.75
C GLU A 25 -13.90 2.98 0.31
N ILE A 26 -14.10 4.20 0.81
CA ILE A 26 -13.28 4.75 1.90
C ILE A 26 -13.38 3.89 3.16
N GLN A 27 -14.59 3.47 3.54
CA GLN A 27 -14.81 2.59 4.68
C GLN A 27 -14.15 1.23 4.47
N ASP A 28 -14.34 0.62 3.30
CA ASP A 28 -13.75 -0.67 2.96
C ASP A 28 -12.21 -0.61 2.96
N LEU A 29 -11.62 0.47 2.45
CA LEU A 29 -10.17 0.69 2.47
C LEU A 29 -9.63 0.89 3.90
N ARG A 30 -10.36 1.59 4.77
CA ARG A 30 -9.99 1.72 6.19
C ARG A 30 -10.05 0.36 6.90
N ALA A 31 -11.10 -0.42 6.67
CA ALA A 31 -11.22 -1.77 7.21
C ALA A 31 -10.09 -2.68 6.72
N LEU A 32 -9.77 -2.61 5.43
CA LEU A 32 -8.67 -3.35 4.83
C LEU A 32 -7.32 -2.95 5.45
N ALA A 33 -7.08 -1.65 5.66
CA ALA A 33 -5.87 -1.16 6.32
C ALA A 33 -5.74 -1.69 7.77
N ASP A 34 -6.84 -1.73 8.52
CA ASP A 34 -6.84 -2.27 9.89
C ASP A 34 -6.56 -3.78 9.92
N GLN A 35 -7.23 -4.55 9.06
CA GLN A 35 -7.04 -6.01 8.97
C GLN A 35 -5.61 -6.36 8.52
N THR A 36 -5.12 -5.68 7.49
CA THR A 36 -3.80 -5.97 6.91
C THR A 36 -2.67 -5.45 7.79
N GLY A 37 -2.89 -4.34 8.52
CA GLY A 37 -1.95 -3.82 9.51
C GLY A 37 -1.71 -4.74 10.70
N LYS A 38 -2.64 -5.65 11.01
CA LYS A 38 -2.43 -6.71 12.00
C LYS A 38 -1.42 -7.74 11.50
N ILE A 39 -1.45 -8.06 10.22
CA ILE A 39 -0.60 -9.08 9.58
C ILE A 39 0.78 -8.49 9.26
N ILE A 40 0.79 -7.35 8.57
CA ILE A 40 1.99 -6.68 8.07
C ILE A 40 2.11 -5.32 8.78
N PRO A 41 3.18 -5.07 9.53
CA PRO A 41 3.34 -3.80 10.22
C PRO A 41 3.55 -2.66 9.22
N ALA A 42 3.13 -1.44 9.61
CA ALA A 42 3.32 -0.24 8.78
C ALA A 42 4.81 0.05 8.54
N THR A 43 5.59 0.02 9.62
CA THR A 43 7.04 0.25 9.63
C THR A 43 7.74 -0.83 10.45
N SER A 44 9.04 -1.02 10.22
CA SER A 44 9.86 -1.93 11.00
C SER A 44 10.97 -1.17 11.72
N PRO A 45 11.26 -1.45 13.00
CA PRO A 45 12.40 -0.87 13.70
C PRO A 45 13.74 -1.44 13.20
N ARG A 46 13.73 -2.63 12.60
CA ARG A 46 14.93 -3.24 12.02
C ARG A 46 15.11 -2.74 10.58
N LYS A 47 16.32 -2.28 10.26
CA LYS A 47 16.69 -1.90 8.87
C LYS A 47 16.40 -3.09 7.93
N GLY A 48 15.56 -2.87 6.91
CA GLY A 48 15.16 -3.90 5.95
C GLY A 48 14.14 -4.92 6.47
N GLY A 49 13.51 -4.68 7.63
CA GLY A 49 12.47 -5.57 8.13
C GLY A 49 11.19 -5.50 7.29
N PHE A 50 10.54 -6.66 7.11
CA PHE A 50 9.31 -6.79 6.34
C PHE A 50 8.18 -5.92 6.92
N CYS A 51 7.80 -4.87 6.19
CA CYS A 51 6.72 -3.94 6.53
C CYS A 51 6.15 -3.26 5.26
N PHE A 52 5.02 -2.57 5.38
CA PHE A 52 4.43 -1.86 4.24
C PHE A 52 5.35 -0.79 3.65
N GLN A 53 6.15 -0.11 4.48
CA GLN A 53 7.12 0.88 4.00
C GLN A 53 8.20 0.26 3.10
N THR A 54 8.70 -0.94 3.41
CA THR A 54 9.67 -1.63 2.55
C THR A 54 8.99 -2.17 1.30
N ILE A 55 7.79 -2.74 1.42
CA ILE A 55 7.00 -3.21 0.26
C ILE A 55 6.76 -2.06 -0.73
N ALA A 56 6.44 -0.85 -0.23
CA ALA A 56 6.28 0.32 -1.06
C ALA A 56 7.57 0.65 -1.84
N LYS A 57 8.75 0.50 -1.23
CA LYS A 57 10.03 0.70 -1.92
C LYS A 57 10.31 -0.39 -2.94
N ASP A 58 10.12 -1.65 -2.56
CA ASP A 58 10.39 -2.82 -3.40
C ASP A 58 9.52 -2.85 -4.67
N MET A 59 8.31 -2.29 -4.58
CA MET A 59 7.34 -2.24 -5.70
C MET A 59 7.33 -0.88 -6.44
N ASP A 60 8.30 0.01 -6.19
CA ASP A 60 8.36 1.36 -6.77
C ASP A 60 7.09 2.23 -6.50
N LEU A 61 6.46 1.99 -5.35
CA LEU A 61 5.29 2.72 -4.84
C LEU A 61 5.65 3.65 -3.67
N ALA A 62 6.95 3.85 -3.39
CA ALA A 62 7.43 4.66 -2.26
C ALA A 62 6.90 6.11 -2.29
N LYS A 63 6.67 6.65 -3.48
CA LYS A 63 6.05 7.99 -3.67
C LYS A 63 4.63 8.11 -3.09
N TYR A 64 3.94 6.99 -2.90
CA TYR A 64 2.60 6.95 -2.30
C TYR A 64 2.63 6.70 -0.79
N TRP A 65 3.80 6.37 -0.23
CA TRP A 65 3.97 6.20 1.21
C TRP A 65 3.91 7.55 1.93
N PRO A 66 3.10 7.70 2.99
CA PRO A 66 3.04 8.95 3.73
C PRO A 66 4.32 9.15 4.56
N GLY A 67 5.00 10.28 4.36
CA GLY A 67 6.22 10.62 5.11
C GLY A 67 5.98 10.95 6.58
N LYS A 68 4.83 11.55 6.90
CA LYS A 68 4.33 11.77 8.27
C LYS A 68 2.91 11.26 8.35
N SER A 69 2.58 10.51 9.40
CA SER A 69 1.23 9.98 9.65
C SER A 69 0.98 10.00 11.15
N ASP A 70 -0.24 10.35 11.56
CA ASP A 70 -0.60 10.42 12.99
C ASP A 70 -0.64 9.03 13.64
N SER A 71 -0.96 7.99 12.86
CA SER A 71 -0.97 6.61 13.33
C SER A 71 -0.48 5.64 12.27
N ARG A 72 0.00 4.47 12.72
CA ARG A 72 0.42 3.37 11.82
C ARG A 72 -0.72 2.89 10.93
N LYS A 73 -1.95 2.87 11.45
CA LYS A 73 -3.15 2.49 10.69
C LYS A 73 -3.44 3.52 9.59
N GLU A 74 -3.38 4.80 9.94
CA GLU A 74 -3.60 5.89 8.98
C GLU A 74 -2.50 5.91 7.90
N ALA A 75 -1.26 5.58 8.25
CA ALA A 75 -0.17 5.43 7.29
C ALA A 75 -0.47 4.38 6.22
N ILE A 76 -0.94 3.19 6.66
CA ILE A 76 -1.33 2.10 5.77
C ILE A 76 -2.54 2.49 4.92
N TYR A 77 -3.57 3.11 5.53
CA TYR A 77 -4.74 3.58 4.79
C TYR A 77 -4.37 4.62 3.72
N GLN A 78 -3.54 5.61 4.03
CA GLN A 78 -3.10 6.61 3.06
C GLN A 78 -2.30 6.00 1.92
N PHE A 79 -1.44 5.02 2.22
CA PHE A 79 -0.72 4.28 1.20
C PHE A 79 -1.68 3.50 0.29
N ILE A 80 -2.55 2.68 0.86
CA ILE A 80 -3.50 1.85 0.10
C ILE A 80 -4.43 2.73 -0.73
N SER A 81 -4.99 3.80 -0.17
CA SER A 81 -5.89 4.71 -0.88
C SER A 81 -5.21 5.41 -2.04
N LYS A 82 -4.00 5.96 -1.85
CA LYS A 82 -3.22 6.57 -2.93
C LYS A 82 -2.87 5.57 -4.02
N VAL A 83 -2.45 4.36 -3.66
CA VAL A 83 -2.15 3.30 -4.65
C VAL A 83 -3.41 2.88 -5.38
N TYR A 84 -4.54 2.71 -4.70
CA TYR A 84 -5.80 2.30 -5.33
C TYR A 84 -6.36 3.38 -6.27
N GLN A 85 -6.22 4.66 -5.92
CA GLN A 85 -6.67 5.77 -6.76
C GLN A 85 -5.86 5.92 -8.05
N ASN A 86 -4.55 5.64 -7.99
CA ASN A 86 -3.62 5.81 -9.11
C ASN A 86 -3.45 4.50 -9.92
N HIS A 87 -3.42 3.35 -9.24
CA HIS A 87 -3.06 2.04 -9.78
C HIS A 87 -3.94 0.93 -9.16
N PRO A 88 -5.25 0.88 -9.45
CA PRO A 88 -6.17 -0.05 -8.82
C PRO A 88 -5.81 -1.53 -9.06
N ARG A 89 -5.13 -1.86 -10.16
CA ARG A 89 -4.66 -3.24 -10.42
C ARG A 89 -3.44 -3.62 -9.59
N LEU A 90 -2.58 -2.66 -9.24
CA LEU A 90 -1.38 -2.92 -8.44
C LEU A 90 -1.73 -3.22 -6.98
N ILE A 91 -2.83 -2.69 -6.45
CA ILE A 91 -3.24 -2.98 -5.08
C ILE A 91 -3.43 -4.49 -4.84
N TYR A 92 -4.04 -5.19 -5.79
CA TYR A 92 -4.26 -6.64 -5.70
C TYR A 92 -2.95 -7.40 -5.71
N ARG A 93 -1.99 -6.94 -6.51
CA ARG A 93 -0.64 -7.52 -6.57
C ARG A 93 0.10 -7.33 -5.25
N VAL A 94 0.06 -6.12 -4.67
CA VAL A 94 0.65 -5.80 -3.36
C VAL A 94 0.16 -6.80 -2.31
N PHE A 95 -1.15 -7.03 -2.22
CA PHE A 95 -1.68 -7.97 -1.24
C PHE A 95 -1.36 -9.43 -1.56
N ARG A 96 -1.52 -9.86 -2.80
CA ARG A 96 -1.28 -11.26 -3.21
C ARG A 96 0.16 -11.70 -2.92
N GLU A 97 1.14 -10.84 -3.19
CA GLU A 97 2.57 -11.19 -3.04
C GLU A 97 3.05 -11.08 -1.58
N ASN A 98 2.40 -10.27 -0.75
CA ASN A 98 2.90 -9.94 0.59
C ASN A 98 2.08 -10.55 1.74
N LEU A 99 0.80 -10.87 1.54
CA LEU A 99 -0.03 -11.45 2.62
C LEU A 99 0.50 -12.81 3.08
N ALA A 100 0.88 -13.69 2.16
CA ALA A 100 1.45 -15.00 2.50
C ALA A 100 2.73 -14.85 3.35
N ARG A 101 3.64 -13.96 2.93
CA ARG A 101 4.88 -13.65 3.68
C ARG A 101 4.59 -13.05 5.06
N GLY A 102 3.55 -12.22 5.16
CA GLY A 102 3.09 -11.66 6.43
C GLY A 102 2.55 -12.71 7.39
N ILE A 103 1.75 -13.66 6.88
CA ILE A 103 1.23 -14.80 7.65
C ILE A 103 2.38 -15.68 8.14
N GLU A 104 3.31 -16.06 7.25
CA GLU A 104 4.50 -16.86 7.61
C GLU A 104 5.33 -16.17 8.70
N ARG A 105 5.56 -14.86 8.57
CA ARG A 105 6.26 -14.06 9.60
C ARG A 105 5.57 -14.16 10.95
N ARG A 106 4.26 -14.01 10.99
CA ARG A 106 3.45 -14.12 12.21
C ARG A 106 3.52 -15.51 12.82
N HIS A 107 3.44 -16.54 11.99
CA HIS A 107 3.62 -17.93 12.39
C HIS A 107 4.98 -18.16 13.05
N LYS A 108 6.06 -17.65 12.44
CA LYS A 108 7.43 -17.71 12.99
C LYS A 108 7.60 -16.92 14.29
N ALA A 109 6.81 -15.86 14.48
CA ALA A 109 6.82 -15.04 15.69
C ALA A 109 6.00 -15.66 16.85
N GLY A 110 5.40 -16.84 16.66
CA GLY A 110 4.61 -17.50 17.69
C GLY A 110 3.18 -16.99 17.83
N ASP A 111 2.71 -16.12 16.92
CA ASP A 111 1.32 -15.62 16.89
C ASP A 111 0.62 -16.02 15.57
N PRO A 112 0.25 -17.32 15.43
CA PRO A 112 -0.37 -17.84 14.21
C PRO A 112 -1.82 -17.39 14.01
N ARG A 113 -2.44 -16.71 14.99
CA ARG A 113 -3.87 -16.39 14.95
C ARG A 113 -4.11 -15.12 14.13
N LEU A 114 -4.81 -15.27 13.00
CA LEU A 114 -5.72 -14.24 12.51
C LEU A 114 -6.89 -14.23 13.48
N THR A 115 -6.79 -13.51 14.60
CA THR A 115 -7.89 -13.46 15.57
C THR A 115 -9.16 -13.03 14.83
N ARG A 116 -10.13 -13.95 14.75
CA ARG A 116 -11.55 -13.59 14.61
C ARG A 116 -11.79 -12.51 15.64
N GLY A 117 -12.37 -11.39 15.23
CA GLY A 117 -12.88 -10.44 16.21
C GLY A 117 -13.83 -11.21 17.12
N ASP A 118 -13.46 -11.33 18.38
CA ASP A 118 -14.38 -11.65 19.47
C ASP A 118 -13.67 -11.43 20.80
N GLY A 119 -14.43 -10.86 21.74
CA GLY A 119 -14.03 -10.76 23.13
C GLY A 119 -13.96 -9.33 23.66
N GLY A 120 -15.08 -8.60 23.61
CA GLY A 120 -15.42 -7.83 24.81
C GLY A 120 -15.58 -8.84 25.95
N ALA A 121 -14.68 -8.79 26.92
CA ALA A 121 -14.83 -9.49 28.19
C ALA A 121 -14.00 -8.76 29.26
N ARG A 122 -14.72 -7.90 29.98
CA ARG A 122 -14.45 -7.34 31.31
C ARG A 122 -13.37 -6.28 31.43
#